data_AF-A0A7S0LTY9-F1
#
_entry.id   AF-A0A7S0LTY9-F1
#
_cell.length_a   1.000
_cell.length_b   1.000
_cell.length_c   1.000
_cell.angle_alpha   90.00
_cell.angle_beta   90.00
_cell.angle_gamma   90.00
#
_symmetry.space_group_name_H-M   'P 1'
#
loop_
_entity.id
_entity.type
_entity.pdbx_description
1 polymer ?
#
loop_
_entity_poly.entity_id
_entity_poly.type
_entity_poly.pdbx_seq_one_letter_code
_entity_poly.pdbx_strand_id
1 'polypeptide(L)'
;APVFPPMWRGGLRVVLGSSAVCACGSLLGSSSGARTSASSASVNAPSDILFRFGVIADIQYCDCKDATNFAGSELRCYRGTLKQAAHAVDMWNALTLPRPLFIAQLGDLIDGQNS
;
A
#
# COMPACT_ATOMS: atom_id res chain seq x y z
N ALA A 1 -7.41 10.06 6.80
CA ALA A 1 -6.44 8.97 6.59
C ALA A 1 -6.42 8.09 7.83
N PRO A 2 -6.41 6.76 7.72
CA PRO A 2 -6.37 5.89 8.90
C PRO A 2 -5.02 6.03 9.60
N VAL A 3 -5.05 6.11 10.94
CA VAL A 3 -3.89 6.24 11.81
C VAL A 3 -3.44 4.84 12.22
N PHE A 4 -2.19 4.48 11.89
CA PHE A 4 -1.61 3.18 12.26
C PHE A 4 -0.93 3.26 13.64
N PRO A 5 -1.05 2.23 14.50
CA PRO A 5 -0.27 2.12 15.72
C PRO A 5 1.24 1.99 15.42
N PRO A 6 2.12 2.43 16.34
CA PRO A 6 3.56 2.62 16.08
C PRO A 6 4.30 1.36 15.64
N MET A 7 3.84 0.15 16.00
CA MET A 7 4.47 -1.11 15.58
C MET A 7 4.27 -1.47 14.09
N TRP A 8 3.37 -0.81 13.38
CA TRP A 8 3.05 -1.09 11.97
C TRP A 8 3.51 0.01 11.01
N ARG A 9 4.50 0.82 11.42
CA ARG A 9 5.22 1.70 10.48
C ARG A 9 6.14 0.92 9.53
N GLY A 10 6.37 -0.37 9.77
CA GLY A 10 7.25 -1.25 9.00
C GLY A 10 6.59 -2.08 7.90
N GLY A 11 5.31 -1.84 7.58
CA GLY A 11 4.71 -2.46 6.40
C GLY A 11 5.45 -2.01 5.15
N LEU A 12 6.01 -2.97 4.39
CA LEU A 12 6.64 -2.75 3.09
C LEU A 12 5.73 -1.86 2.24
N ARG A 13 6.05 -0.58 2.17
CA ARG A 13 5.53 0.32 1.15
C ARG A 13 6.22 -0.09 -0.15
N VAL A 14 5.63 -1.01 -0.90
CA VAL A 14 5.92 -1.09 -2.34
C VAL A 14 5.25 0.13 -2.97
N VAL A 15 5.95 1.26 -2.94
CA VAL A 15 5.66 2.40 -3.83
C VAL A 15 6.22 2.01 -5.19
N LEU A 16 5.39 1.44 -6.05
CA LEU A 16 5.64 1.51 -7.48
C LEU A 16 5.13 2.87 -7.97
N GLY A 17 6.07 3.79 -8.20
CA GLY A 17 5.81 5.09 -8.81
C GLY A 17 5.92 6.26 -7.85
N SER A 18 7.15 6.64 -7.51
CA SER A 18 7.44 8.02 -7.11
C SER A 18 7.42 8.90 -8.35
N SER A 19 6.47 9.82 -8.42
CA SER A 19 6.68 11.12 -9.07
C SER A 19 5.82 12.13 -8.34
N ALA A 20 6.36 12.60 -7.20
CA ALA A 20 6.01 13.91 -6.72
C ALA A 20 6.63 14.91 -7.69
N VAL A 21 5.81 15.75 -8.32
CA VAL A 21 6.31 17.01 -8.87
C VAL A 21 5.70 18.12 -8.02
N CYS A 22 6.53 18.67 -7.14
CA CYS A 22 6.32 19.98 -6.56
C CYS A 22 6.27 21.00 -7.70
N ALA A 23 5.11 21.58 -7.97
CA ALA A 23 5.04 22.82 -8.75
C ALA A 23 5.40 23.99 -7.83
N CYS A 24 6.70 24.17 -7.57
CA CYS A 24 7.26 25.49 -7.33
C CYS A 24 7.37 26.16 -8.70
N GLY A 25 6.84 27.37 -8.87
CA GLY A 25 7.15 28.14 -10.06
C GLY A 25 6.14 29.22 -10.39
N SER A 26 6.24 30.32 -9.65
CA SER A 26 6.38 31.66 -10.24
C SER A 26 5.35 32.10 -11.28
N LEU A 27 4.38 32.88 -10.82
CA LEU A 27 3.62 33.82 -11.63
C LEU A 27 4.55 34.90 -12.20
N LEU A 28 5.12 34.66 -13.38
CA LEU A 28 5.59 35.74 -14.25
C LEU A 28 5.34 35.35 -15.71
N GLY A 29 4.45 36.10 -16.35
CA GLY A 29 4.26 36.04 -17.79
C GLY A 29 3.53 37.28 -18.28
N SER A 30 4.30 38.23 -18.82
CA SER A 30 3.84 39.09 -19.91
C SER A 30 4.94 39.19 -20.95
N SER A 31 4.77 38.48 -22.06
CA SER A 31 4.63 39.06 -23.41
C SER A 31 5.26 38.18 -24.51
N SER A 32 4.37 37.85 -25.46
CA SER A 32 4.55 37.81 -26.91
C SER A 32 5.70 37.03 -27.56
N GLY A 33 5.31 36.06 -28.40
CA GLY A 33 5.92 35.89 -29.73
C GLY A 33 6.68 34.58 -29.95
N ALA A 34 5.98 33.59 -30.52
CA ALA A 34 6.43 32.69 -31.60
C ALA A 34 5.46 31.51 -31.67
N ARG A 35 4.71 31.40 -32.78
CA ARG A 35 3.93 30.20 -33.10
C ARG A 35 4.88 29.18 -33.69
N THR A 36 5.67 28.52 -32.84
CA THR A 36 6.22 27.22 -33.18
C THR A 36 5.08 26.22 -33.01
N SER A 37 4.70 25.54 -34.09
CA SER A 37 3.90 24.32 -33.99
C SER A 37 4.76 23.30 -33.25
N ALA A 38 4.78 23.41 -31.93
CA ALA A 38 5.20 22.34 -31.07
C ALA A 38 4.28 21.19 -31.45
N SER A 39 4.84 20.19 -32.13
CA SER A 39 4.26 18.85 -32.11
C SER A 39 3.96 18.60 -30.64
N SER A 40 2.68 18.66 -30.28
CA SER A 40 2.20 18.12 -29.03
C SER A 40 2.46 16.64 -29.16
N ALA A 41 3.69 16.24 -28.86
CA ALA A 41 4.03 14.91 -28.47
C ALA A 41 3.08 14.65 -27.32
N SER A 42 1.95 14.01 -27.64
CA SER A 42 1.10 13.38 -26.68
C SER A 42 2.02 12.36 -26.03
N VAL A 43 2.68 12.78 -24.96
CA VAL A 43 3.40 11.89 -24.08
C VAL A 43 2.32 10.91 -23.64
N ASN A 44 2.35 9.73 -24.25
CA ASN A 44 1.38 8.68 -23.98
C ASN A 44 1.28 8.55 -22.46
N ALA A 45 0.05 8.67 -21.97
CA ALA A 45 -0.26 8.60 -20.56
C ALA A 45 0.36 7.33 -19.94
N PRO A 46 0.75 7.36 -18.65
CA PRO A 46 1.46 6.26 -18.03
C PRO A 46 0.62 4.97 -18.01
N SER A 47 1.04 4.02 -18.86
CA SER A 47 1.02 2.56 -18.76
C SER A 47 -0.29 1.86 -18.32
N ASP A 48 -0.84 1.04 -19.24
CA ASP A 48 -1.81 0.00 -18.95
C ASP A 48 -1.30 -0.94 -17.85
N ILE A 49 -1.95 -0.92 -16.68
CA ILE A 49 -1.69 -1.88 -15.62
C ILE A 49 -2.02 -3.28 -16.16
N LEU A 50 -1.00 -4.11 -16.38
CA LEU A 50 -1.18 -5.47 -16.92
C LEU A 50 -1.97 -6.37 -15.97
N PHE A 51 -1.68 -6.30 -14.67
CA PHE A 51 -2.49 -6.90 -13.62
C PHE A 51 -2.18 -6.26 -12.27
N ARG A 52 -3.11 -6.39 -11.33
CA ARG A 52 -2.98 -5.98 -9.93
C ARG A 52 -3.35 -7.17 -9.05
N PHE A 53 -2.65 -7.36 -7.95
CA PHE A 53 -2.98 -8.37 -6.95
C PHE A 53 -2.66 -7.83 -5.55
N GLY A 54 -3.32 -8.36 -4.53
CA GLY A 54 -3.03 -8.04 -3.13
C GLY A 54 -2.02 -9.02 -2.57
N VAL A 55 -1.29 -8.59 -1.54
CA VAL A 55 -0.34 -9.46 -0.82
C VAL A 55 -0.58 -9.31 0.67
N ILE A 56 -0.60 -10.43 1.38
CA ILE A 56 -0.67 -10.48 2.84
C ILE A 56 0.19 -11.65 3.34
N ALA A 57 0.80 -11.51 4.50
CA ALA A 57 1.69 -12.51 5.08
C ALA A 57 1.58 -12.44 6.61
N ASP A 58 2.00 -13.52 7.27
CA ASP A 58 2.22 -13.54 8.73
C ASP A 58 1.03 -13.03 9.55
N ILE A 59 -0.19 -13.44 9.15
CA ILE A 59 -1.40 -13.15 9.95
C ILE A 59 -1.25 -13.80 11.34
N GLN A 60 -0.60 -14.96 11.43
CA GLN A 60 -0.23 -15.66 12.67
C GLN A 60 -1.35 -15.58 13.71
N TYR A 61 -2.59 -15.90 13.31
CA TYR A 61 -3.72 -15.80 14.21
C TYR A 61 -3.64 -16.88 15.30
N CYS A 62 -3.96 -16.49 16.54
CA CYS A 62 -4.17 -17.40 17.66
C CYS A 62 -5.28 -16.86 18.55
N ASP A 63 -6.16 -17.74 19.04
CA ASP A 63 -7.15 -17.35 20.05
C ASP A 63 -6.56 -17.32 21.47
N CYS A 64 -5.44 -16.61 21.62
CA CYS A 64 -4.71 -16.47 22.86
C CYS A 64 -4.46 -14.99 23.20
N LYS A 65 -3.99 -14.73 24.42
CA LYS A 65 -3.60 -13.37 24.83
C LYS A 65 -2.35 -12.94 24.07
N ASP A 66 -2.26 -11.65 23.76
CA ASP A 66 -1.07 -11.06 23.17
C ASP A 66 0.16 -11.37 24.03
N ALA A 67 1.26 -11.74 23.37
CA ALA A 67 2.48 -12.17 24.04
C ALA A 67 3.70 -11.58 23.36
N THR A 68 4.78 -11.40 24.10
CA THR A 68 6.05 -11.01 23.49
C THR A 68 6.66 -12.18 22.74
N ASN A 69 7.44 -11.88 21.70
CA ASN A 69 8.31 -12.86 21.06
C ASN A 69 9.31 -13.44 22.08
N PHE A 70 10.00 -14.52 21.72
CA PHE A 70 10.96 -15.20 22.58
C PHE A 70 12.07 -14.26 23.11
N ALA A 71 12.48 -13.28 22.30
CA ALA A 71 13.48 -12.28 22.68
C ALA A 71 12.94 -11.15 23.57
N GLY A 72 11.63 -11.10 23.83
CA GLY A 72 10.97 -10.04 24.61
C GLY A 72 10.91 -8.67 23.91
N SER A 73 11.35 -8.58 22.65
CA SER A 73 11.54 -7.31 21.94
C SER A 73 10.30 -6.81 21.22
N GLU A 74 9.39 -7.72 20.84
CA GLU A 74 8.21 -7.40 20.04
C GLU A 74 6.97 -8.03 20.65
N LEU A 75 5.87 -7.27 20.69
CA LEU A 75 4.56 -7.77 21.08
C LEU A 75 3.85 -8.37 19.86
N ARG A 76 3.42 -9.62 19.97
CA ARG A 76 2.54 -10.29 19.01
C ARG A 76 1.09 -10.11 19.41
N CYS A 77 0.33 -9.42 18.57
CA CYS A 77 -1.08 -9.14 18.77
C CYS A 77 -1.99 -10.17 18.07
N TYR A 78 -2.06 -11.38 18.62
CA TYR A 78 -2.67 -12.55 17.97
C TYR A 78 -4.12 -12.35 17.52
N ARG A 79 -5.01 -11.91 18.41
CA ARG A 79 -6.41 -11.65 18.04
C ARG A 79 -6.58 -10.40 17.18
N GLY A 80 -5.62 -9.48 17.29
CA GLY A 80 -5.60 -8.24 16.52
C GLY A 80 -5.42 -8.48 15.02
N THR A 81 -4.81 -9.59 14.63
CA THR A 81 -4.47 -9.85 13.22
C THR A 81 -5.71 -10.09 12.34
N LEU A 82 -6.81 -10.62 12.90
CA LEU A 82 -8.09 -10.72 12.17
C LEU A 82 -8.66 -9.36 11.79
N LYS A 83 -8.55 -8.36 12.68
CA LYS A 83 -8.98 -6.99 12.37
C LYS A 83 -8.13 -6.40 11.24
N GLN A 84 -6.84 -6.68 11.23
CA GLN A 84 -5.94 -6.22 10.17
C GLN A 84 -6.23 -6.89 8.83
N ALA A 85 -6.48 -8.21 8.83
CA ALA A 85 -6.89 -8.93 7.63
C ALA A 85 -8.21 -8.40 7.07
N ALA A 86 -9.20 -8.13 7.93
CA ALA A 86 -10.46 -7.51 7.53
C ALA A 86 -10.24 -6.12 6.90
N HIS A 87 -9.42 -5.28 7.53
CA HIS A 87 -9.10 -3.96 6.97
C HIS A 87 -8.37 -4.04 5.62
N ALA A 88 -7.47 -5.02 5.42
CA ALA A 88 -6.81 -5.23 4.14
C ALA A 88 -7.82 -5.59 3.05
N VAL A 89 -8.77 -6.48 3.36
CA VAL A 89 -9.88 -6.85 2.47
C VAL A 89 -10.75 -5.64 2.14
N ASP A 90 -11.13 -4.85 3.14
CA ASP A 90 -11.91 -3.62 2.94
C ASP A 90 -11.20 -2.64 2.03
N MET A 91 -9.88 -2.45 2.22
CA MET A 91 -9.08 -1.60 1.35
C MET A 91 -9.05 -2.11 -0.09
N TRP A 92 -8.83 -3.41 -0.31
CA TRP A 92 -8.83 -3.98 -1.66
C TRP A 92 -10.18 -3.83 -2.37
N ASN A 93 -11.27 -4.00 -1.62
CA ASN A 93 -12.62 -3.82 -2.13
C ASN A 93 -12.96 -2.36 -2.47
N ALA A 94 -12.37 -1.41 -1.73
CA ALA A 94 -12.58 0.02 -1.94
C ALA A 94 -11.72 0.64 -3.07
N LEU A 95 -10.76 -0.10 -3.64
CA LEU A 95 -9.92 0.40 -4.73
C LEU A 95 -10.76 0.69 -5.98
N THR A 96 -10.57 1.88 -6.56
CA THR A 96 -11.01 2.19 -7.92
C THR A 96 -10.33 1.23 -8.91
N LEU A 97 -11.07 0.82 -9.95
CA LEU A 97 -10.61 -0.19 -10.91
C LEU A 97 -9.24 0.17 -11.52
N PRO A 98 -8.41 -0.86 -11.83
CA PRO A 98 -8.66 -2.28 -11.62
C PRO A 98 -8.48 -2.70 -10.14
N ARG A 99 -9.38 -3.53 -9.63
CA ARG A 99 -9.20 -4.19 -8.32
C ARG A 99 -8.15 -5.31 -8.42
N PRO A 100 -7.59 -5.77 -7.30
CA PRO A 100 -6.77 -6.98 -7.28
C PRO A 100 -7.50 -8.17 -7.94
N LEU A 101 -6.84 -8.85 -8.87
CA LEU A 101 -7.33 -10.06 -9.53
C LEU A 101 -7.33 -11.25 -8.57
N PHE A 102 -6.32 -11.33 -7.71
CA PHE A 102 -6.18 -12.34 -6.67
C PHE A 102 -5.42 -11.73 -5.49
N ILE A 103 -5.37 -12.47 -4.39
CA ILE A 103 -4.58 -12.14 -3.20
C ILE A 103 -3.55 -13.26 -3.01
N ALA A 104 -2.27 -12.91 -2.93
CA ALA A 104 -1.20 -13.81 -2.56
C ALA A 104 -1.05 -13.82 -1.03
N GLN A 105 -1.37 -14.94 -0.40
CA GLN A 105 -1.10 -15.18 1.02
C GLN A 105 0.22 -15.98 1.13
N LEU A 106 1.22 -15.41 1.82
CA LEU A 106 2.61 -15.89 1.72
C LEU A 106 3.05 -16.90 2.81
N GLY A 107 2.16 -17.30 3.71
CA GLY A 107 2.47 -18.22 4.80
C GLY A 107 2.01 -17.71 6.17
N ASP A 108 2.18 -18.57 7.18
CA ASP A 108 1.94 -18.29 8.59
C ASP A 108 0.57 -17.64 8.86
N LEU A 109 -0.49 -18.33 8.42
CA LEU A 109 -1.86 -17.86 8.61
C LEU A 109 -2.31 -18.00 10.08
N ILE A 110 -1.91 -19.10 10.72
CA ILE A 110 -2.25 -19.49 12.08
C ILE A 110 -0.95 -19.68 12.86
N ASP A 111 -0.87 -19.12 14.07
CA ASP A 111 0.29 -19.30 14.94
C ASP A 111 0.25 -20.67 15.63
N GLY A 112 1.43 -21.26 15.85
CA GLY A 112 1.55 -22.59 16.46
C GLY A 112 1.03 -22.70 17.90
N GLN A 113 0.78 -21.58 18.59
CA GLN A 113 0.11 -21.54 19.89
C GLN A 113 -1.40 -21.84 19.81
N ASN A 114 -1.98 -21.85 18.61
CA ASN A 114 -3.38 -22.19 18.39
C ASN A 114 -3.56 -23.70 18.23
N SER A 115 -3.34 -24.42 19.33
CA SER A 115 -3.47 -25.89 19.46
C SER A 115 -4.78 -26.30 20.12
#